data_AF-A0A6H5HMY3-F1
#
_entry.id   AF-A0A6H5HMY3-F1
#
_cell.length_a   1.000
_cell.length_b   1.000
_cell.length_c   1.000
_cell.angle_alpha   90.00
_cell.angle_beta   90.00
_cell.angle_gamma   90.00
#
_symmetry.space_group_name_H-M   'P 1'
#
loop_
_entity.id
_entity.type
_entity.pdbx_description
1 polymer ?
#
loop_
_entity_poly.entity_id
_entity_poly.type
_entity_poly.pdbx_seq_one_letter_code
_entity_poly.pdbx_strand_id
1 'polypeptide(L)'
;MVFINKEEITQGVLDDASVFIVATPKEKFTETEFNALKGFLDGGGAVLVTLGEGGEKSFETNINYLLEEYGIMINNDSVVRTHYYKYFHPKECLIPNGVLNRGIAKFVGKDSKKDFASCFSFVYPFGATLNTAKPAVPILSTGPASWPLNRPVCAFTTLTPTSKSKLGGRICVIGSGHVFSDKYIDKEENGTLLQIVMGFLTNPNELELNSLDVENPEVFPPRFLDLGPPALELYDLQEEFYSEVSRLSQTANKVLSSSLKNRDGDLDKRPQASF
;
A
#
# COMPACT_ATOMS: atom_id res chain seq x y z
N MET A 1 10.15 -9.71 27.49
CA MET A 1 8.80 -10.04 27.97
C MET A 1 7.83 -9.52 26.92
N VAL A 2 6.78 -10.27 26.58
CA VAL A 2 5.77 -9.82 25.60
C VAL A 2 4.53 -9.41 26.39
N PHE A 3 4.05 -8.20 26.14
CA PHE A 3 2.83 -7.68 26.75
C PHE A 3 1.80 -7.45 25.65
N ILE A 4 0.56 -7.87 25.91
CA ILE A 4 -0.56 -7.63 25.00
C ILE A 4 -1.34 -6.47 25.58
N ASN A 5 -1.26 -5.31 24.93
CA ASN A 5 -2.09 -4.18 25.27
C ASN A 5 -3.45 -4.29 24.55
N LYS A 6 -4.54 -4.07 25.28
CA LYS A 6 -5.90 -3.98 24.74
C LYS A 6 -6.56 -2.62 25.03
N GLU A 7 -5.85 -1.76 25.74
CA GLU A 7 -6.30 -0.41 26.11
C GLU A 7 -5.66 0.61 25.15
N GLU A 8 -6.04 1.88 25.31
CA GLU A 8 -5.49 2.97 24.50
C GLU A 8 -3.96 3.05 24.57
N ILE A 9 -3.34 3.46 23.47
CA ILE A 9 -1.89 3.62 23.40
C ILE A 9 -1.49 4.91 24.10
N THR A 10 -0.95 4.78 25.32
CA THR A 10 -0.42 5.90 26.11
C THR A 10 1.11 5.86 26.16
N GLN A 11 1.74 7.04 26.35
CA GLN A 11 3.20 7.13 26.41
C GLN A 11 3.82 6.26 27.51
N GLY A 12 3.17 6.15 28.67
CA GLY A 12 3.67 5.33 29.79
C GLY A 12 3.76 3.83 29.47
N VAL A 13 2.90 3.31 28.58
CA VAL A 13 2.99 1.91 28.12
C VAL A 13 4.18 1.71 27.17
N LEU A 14 4.51 2.76 26.41
CA LEU A 14 5.58 2.73 25.42
C LEU A 14 6.97 2.95 26.04
N ASP A 15 7.07 3.66 27.17
CA ASP A 15 8.34 3.96 27.84
C ASP A 15 9.12 2.70 28.27
N ASP A 16 8.40 1.64 28.67
CA ASP A 16 9.01 0.36 29.07
C ASP A 16 9.29 -0.59 27.88
N ALA A 17 8.82 -0.25 26.67
CA ALA A 17 8.90 -1.10 25.50
C ALA A 17 10.09 -0.72 24.59
N SER A 18 10.85 -1.72 24.13
CA SER A 18 11.87 -1.48 23.08
C SER A 18 11.29 -1.56 21.67
N VAL A 19 10.30 -2.42 21.47
CA VAL A 19 9.63 -2.65 20.19
C VAL A 19 8.12 -2.69 20.42
N PHE A 20 7.37 -1.89 19.66
CA PHE A 20 5.91 -1.91 19.62
C PHE A 20 5.44 -2.56 18.32
N ILE A 21 4.50 -3.50 18.41
CA ILE A 21 4.04 -4.29 17.25
C ILE A 21 2.55 -4.03 17.02
N VAL A 22 2.24 -3.47 15.86
CA VAL A 22 0.87 -3.30 15.36
C VAL A 22 0.55 -4.47 14.43
N ALA A 23 -0.02 -5.52 15.02
CA ALA A 23 -0.34 -6.76 14.32
C ALA A 23 -1.71 -6.69 13.64
N THR A 24 -1.76 -6.18 12.40
CA THR A 24 -2.96 -6.18 11.57
C THR A 24 -4.16 -5.48 12.24
N PRO A 25 -4.07 -4.15 12.47
CA PRO A 25 -5.10 -3.39 13.17
C PRO A 25 -6.43 -3.43 12.42
N LYS A 26 -7.53 -3.56 13.17
CA LYS A 26 -8.91 -3.62 12.64
C LYS A 26 -9.79 -2.46 13.11
N GLU A 27 -9.17 -1.49 13.76
CA GLU A 27 -9.83 -0.31 14.30
C GLU A 27 -9.01 0.92 13.91
N LYS A 28 -9.66 2.08 14.00
CA LYS A 28 -9.02 3.36 13.71
C LYS A 28 -8.29 3.85 14.96
N PHE A 29 -7.10 4.37 14.76
CA PHE A 29 -6.33 5.07 15.77
C PHE A 29 -6.82 6.50 15.92
N THR A 30 -6.76 6.97 17.15
CA THR A 30 -7.05 8.37 17.51
C THR A 30 -5.79 9.24 17.34
N GLU A 31 -5.98 10.55 17.30
CA GLU A 31 -4.87 11.51 17.19
C GLU A 31 -3.90 11.42 18.37
N THR A 32 -4.42 11.17 19.58
CA THR A 32 -3.61 11.00 20.79
C THR A 32 -2.70 9.78 20.72
N GLU A 33 -3.19 8.68 20.15
CA GLU A 33 -2.39 7.47 19.95
C GLU A 33 -1.30 7.69 18.91
N PHE A 34 -1.60 8.37 17.80
CA PHE A 34 -0.57 8.74 16.83
C PHE A 34 0.49 9.65 17.45
N ASN A 35 0.10 10.62 18.26
CA ASN A 35 1.05 11.49 18.97
C ASN A 35 1.92 10.70 19.98
N ALA A 36 1.35 9.69 20.65
CA ALA A 36 2.12 8.80 21.51
C ALA A 36 3.14 7.97 20.71
N LEU A 37 2.75 7.41 19.56
CA LEU A 37 3.63 6.64 18.69
C LEU A 37 4.76 7.49 18.10
N LYS A 38 4.45 8.73 17.67
CA LYS A 38 5.46 9.69 17.20
C LYS A 38 6.46 10.01 18.30
N GLY A 39 5.99 10.29 19.51
CA GLY A 39 6.86 10.53 20.67
C GLY A 39 7.76 9.32 21.00
N PHE A 40 7.23 8.10 20.88
CA PHE A 40 8.01 6.88 21.07
C PHE A 40 9.09 6.70 20.00
N LEU A 41 8.77 6.98 18.74
CA LEU A 41 9.73 6.95 17.63
C LEU A 41 10.82 8.01 17.78
N ASP A 42 10.46 9.24 18.18
CA ASP A 42 11.42 10.31 18.48
C ASP A 42 12.32 9.97 19.69
N GLY A 43 11.79 9.14 20.60
CA GLY A 43 12.53 8.57 21.73
C GLY A 43 13.59 7.53 21.34
N GLY A 44 13.61 7.07 20.08
CA GLY A 44 14.47 5.98 19.59
C GLY A 44 13.81 4.60 19.66
N GLY A 45 12.50 4.55 19.95
CA GLY A 45 11.71 3.33 19.92
C GLY A 45 11.59 2.73 18.52
N ALA A 46 11.22 1.45 18.47
CA ALA A 46 11.05 0.72 17.22
C ALA A 46 9.60 0.24 17.04
N VAL A 47 9.03 0.44 15.87
CA VAL A 47 7.64 0.07 15.56
C VAL A 47 7.61 -0.91 14.39
N LEU A 48 6.93 -2.05 14.57
CA LEU A 48 6.60 -2.99 13.51
C LEU A 48 5.11 -2.86 13.18
N VAL A 49 4.79 -2.51 11.94
CA VAL A 49 3.42 -2.51 11.44
C VAL A 49 3.24 -3.65 10.44
N THR A 50 2.22 -4.46 10.66
CA THR A 50 1.79 -5.46 9.69
C THR A 50 0.33 -5.24 9.34
N LEU A 51 -0.03 -5.48 8.09
CA LEU A 51 -1.43 -5.46 7.62
C LEU A 51 -1.66 -6.68 6.74
N GLY A 52 -2.77 -6.73 6.00
CA GLY A 52 -3.04 -7.80 5.05
C GLY A 52 -3.50 -7.26 3.70
N GLU A 53 -3.94 -8.19 2.86
CA GLU A 53 -4.53 -7.87 1.57
C GLU A 53 -5.72 -6.90 1.66
N GLY A 54 -5.90 -6.12 0.60
CA GLY A 54 -6.94 -5.11 0.55
C GLY A 54 -6.64 -3.88 1.40
N GLY A 55 -5.49 -3.86 2.08
CA GLY A 55 -4.92 -2.68 2.72
C GLY A 55 -5.81 -2.06 3.79
N GLU A 56 -5.62 -0.77 4.01
CA GLU A 56 -6.39 0.00 4.98
C GLU A 56 -7.91 -0.10 4.74
N LYS A 57 -8.32 -0.14 3.47
CA LYS A 57 -9.74 -0.19 3.09
C LYS A 57 -10.43 -1.47 3.57
N SER A 58 -9.77 -2.62 3.50
CA SER A 58 -10.37 -3.90 3.93
C SER A 58 -10.30 -4.11 5.44
N PHE A 59 -9.33 -3.47 6.11
CA PHE A 59 -9.14 -3.57 7.54
C PHE A 59 -9.81 -2.43 8.33
N GLU A 60 -10.42 -1.47 7.64
CA GLU A 60 -11.17 -0.33 8.21
C GLU A 60 -10.35 0.51 9.21
N THR A 61 -9.03 0.50 9.09
CA THR A 61 -8.10 1.26 9.92
C THR A 61 -7.75 2.61 9.26
N ASN A 62 -6.83 3.37 9.85
CA ASN A 62 -6.31 4.65 9.35
C ASN A 62 -4.78 4.74 9.50
N ILE A 63 -4.10 3.59 9.53
CA ILE A 63 -2.66 3.49 9.84
C ILE A 63 -1.78 4.19 8.80
N ASN A 64 -2.22 4.34 7.54
CA ASN A 64 -1.43 5.07 6.54
C ASN A 64 -1.25 6.55 6.91
N TYR A 65 -2.16 7.15 7.69
CA TYR A 65 -2.00 8.52 8.19
C TYR A 65 -0.67 8.72 8.93
N LEU A 66 -0.24 7.71 9.70
CA LEU A 66 1.06 7.71 10.37
C LEU A 66 2.19 7.35 9.41
N LEU A 67 2.01 6.29 8.61
CA LEU A 67 3.09 5.73 7.79
C LEU A 67 3.52 6.65 6.66
N GLU A 68 2.59 7.44 6.10
CA GLU A 68 2.86 8.36 5.00
C GLU A 68 3.86 9.45 5.40
N GLU A 69 3.82 9.94 6.64
CA GLU A 69 4.80 10.88 7.18
C GLU A 69 6.22 10.32 7.19
N TYR A 70 6.33 8.99 7.27
CA TYR A 70 7.58 8.24 7.25
C TYR A 70 7.92 7.66 5.87
N GLY A 71 7.15 8.04 4.84
CA GLY A 71 7.37 7.66 3.46
C GLY A 71 6.90 6.25 3.10
N ILE A 72 6.00 5.64 3.88
CA ILE A 72 5.43 4.31 3.57
C ILE A 72 3.91 4.40 3.46
N MET A 73 3.31 3.74 2.47
CA MET A 73 1.86 3.58 2.38
C MET A 73 1.54 2.14 1.97
N ILE A 74 0.57 1.51 2.64
CA ILE A 74 0.08 0.18 2.29
C ILE A 74 -1.04 0.32 1.26
N ASN A 75 -0.89 -0.33 0.10
CA ASN A 75 -1.87 -0.28 -0.98
C ASN A 75 -3.11 -1.13 -0.65
N ASN A 76 -4.23 -0.77 -1.28
CA ASN A 76 -5.48 -1.54 -1.20
C ASN A 76 -5.55 -2.63 -2.29
N ASP A 77 -4.49 -3.41 -2.43
CA ASP A 77 -4.36 -4.47 -3.43
C ASP A 77 -4.08 -5.84 -2.79
N SER A 78 -3.91 -6.86 -3.62
CA SER A 78 -3.62 -8.22 -3.18
C SER A 78 -2.58 -8.82 -4.11
N VAL A 79 -1.51 -9.34 -3.52
CA VAL A 79 -0.45 -10.02 -4.27
C VAL A 79 -0.94 -11.43 -4.61
N VAL A 80 -0.93 -11.74 -5.91
CA VAL A 80 -1.33 -13.04 -6.44
C VAL A 80 -0.19 -13.65 -7.25
N ARG A 81 -0.03 -14.96 -7.19
CA ARG A 81 0.94 -15.65 -8.04
C ARG A 81 0.50 -15.62 -9.49
N THR A 82 1.47 -15.61 -10.40
CA THR A 82 1.19 -15.68 -11.85
C THR A 82 1.08 -17.12 -12.36
N HIS A 83 1.68 -18.09 -11.65
CA HIS A 83 1.71 -19.49 -12.03
C HIS A 83 1.49 -20.38 -10.80
N TYR A 84 0.90 -21.55 -10.98
CA TYR A 84 0.72 -22.52 -9.90
C TYR A 84 2.07 -23.08 -9.44
N TYR A 85 2.30 -23.08 -8.12
CA TYR A 85 3.52 -23.63 -7.52
C TYR A 85 3.35 -23.90 -6.03
N LYS A 86 3.54 -25.15 -5.58
CA LYS A 86 3.60 -25.65 -4.17
C LYS A 86 2.34 -25.45 -3.29
N TYR A 87 1.72 -24.29 -3.33
CA TYR A 87 0.57 -23.89 -2.53
C TYR A 87 -0.70 -23.80 -3.38
N PHE A 88 -1.87 -24.06 -2.77
CA PHE A 88 -3.14 -24.14 -3.48
C PHE A 88 -3.79 -22.78 -3.72
N HIS A 89 -3.73 -21.87 -2.75
CA HIS A 89 -4.47 -20.62 -2.84
C HIS A 89 -3.68 -19.57 -3.62
N PRO A 90 -4.19 -18.92 -4.69
CA PRO A 90 -3.40 -18.03 -5.55
C PRO A 90 -2.66 -16.90 -4.80
N LYS A 91 -3.21 -16.44 -3.67
CA LYS A 91 -2.63 -15.41 -2.78
C LYS A 91 -1.54 -15.91 -1.81
N GLU A 92 -1.28 -17.22 -1.74
CA GLU A 92 -0.15 -17.78 -0.97
C GLU A 92 1.13 -17.74 -1.84
N CYS A 93 1.63 -16.53 -2.10
CA CYS A 93 2.70 -16.31 -3.10
C CYS A 93 4.06 -16.74 -2.55
N LEU A 94 4.76 -17.64 -3.24
CA LEU A 94 6.17 -17.92 -2.95
C LEU A 94 7.05 -16.91 -3.69
N ILE A 95 7.90 -16.19 -2.95
CA ILE A 95 8.80 -15.18 -3.50
C ILE A 95 10.24 -15.69 -3.35
N PRO A 96 10.86 -16.22 -4.43
CA PRO A 96 12.21 -16.76 -4.38
C PRO A 96 13.31 -15.72 -4.58
N ASN A 97 12.99 -14.57 -5.19
CA ASN A 97 13.95 -13.53 -5.58
C ASN A 97 13.42 -12.12 -5.28
N GLY A 98 12.96 -11.93 -4.04
CA GLY A 98 12.35 -10.68 -3.60
C GLY A 98 13.28 -9.73 -2.87
N VAL A 99 14.56 -10.06 -2.68
CA VAL A 99 15.45 -9.25 -1.82
C VAL A 99 16.01 -8.06 -2.60
N LEU A 100 15.80 -6.85 -2.09
CA LEU A 100 16.20 -5.61 -2.75
C LEU A 100 17.52 -5.03 -2.24
N ASN A 101 17.94 -5.40 -1.02
CA ASN A 101 19.15 -4.84 -0.41
C ASN A 101 20.16 -5.94 -0.06
N ARG A 102 21.41 -5.79 -0.54
CA ARG A 102 22.48 -6.77 -0.27
C ARG A 102 22.91 -6.81 1.21
N GLY A 103 22.57 -5.80 2.00
CA GLY A 103 22.77 -5.80 3.46
C GLY A 103 22.05 -6.97 4.14
N ILE A 104 20.90 -7.38 3.61
CA ILE A 104 20.16 -8.54 4.10
C ILE A 104 20.92 -9.84 3.82
N ALA A 105 21.51 -9.97 2.62
CA ALA A 105 22.32 -11.14 2.30
C ALA A 105 23.51 -11.29 3.26
N LYS A 106 24.16 -10.18 3.64
CA LYS A 106 25.24 -10.18 4.64
C LYS A 106 24.75 -10.64 6.01
N PHE A 107 23.60 -10.14 6.46
CA PHE A 107 23.01 -10.51 7.75
C PHE A 107 22.67 -12.01 7.81
N VAL A 108 22.13 -12.57 6.72
CA VAL A 108 21.84 -14.01 6.61
C VAL A 108 23.12 -14.85 6.46
N GLY A 109 24.28 -14.24 6.23
CA GLY A 109 25.56 -14.93 6.04
C GLY A 109 25.74 -15.54 4.65
N LYS A 110 25.01 -15.05 3.64
CA LYS A 110 25.10 -15.50 2.24
C LYS A 110 25.89 -14.51 1.37
N ASP A 111 26.45 -15.00 0.27
CA ASP A 111 27.29 -14.20 -0.62
C ASP A 111 26.54 -13.00 -1.20
N SER A 112 27.05 -11.79 -0.96
CA SER A 112 26.40 -10.54 -1.37
C SER A 112 26.79 -10.06 -2.77
N LYS A 113 27.61 -10.82 -3.50
CA LYS A 113 28.25 -10.38 -4.77
C LYS A 113 27.62 -10.98 -6.03
N LYS A 114 26.97 -12.14 -5.95
CA LYS A 114 26.23 -12.76 -7.05
C LYS A 114 24.89 -13.24 -6.49
N ASP A 115 23.81 -12.85 -7.16
CA ASP A 115 22.44 -13.34 -6.89
C ASP A 115 21.90 -13.06 -5.48
N PHE A 116 22.21 -11.91 -4.89
CA PHE A 116 21.69 -11.52 -3.56
C PHE A 116 20.16 -11.39 -3.54
N ALA A 117 19.53 -11.11 -4.69
CA ALA A 117 18.07 -11.02 -4.79
C ALA A 117 17.38 -12.33 -4.43
N SER A 118 18.02 -13.47 -4.76
CA SER A 118 17.59 -14.82 -4.41
C SER A 118 18.33 -15.39 -3.19
N CYS A 119 18.84 -14.52 -2.31
CA CYS A 119 19.57 -15.00 -1.14
C CYS A 119 18.67 -15.82 -0.20
N PHE A 120 17.38 -15.50 -0.09
CA PHE A 120 16.41 -16.36 0.60
C PHE A 120 15.04 -16.29 -0.06
N SER A 121 14.25 -17.34 0.16
CA SER A 121 12.89 -17.48 -0.37
C SER A 121 11.86 -17.51 0.76
N PHE A 122 10.76 -16.79 0.60
CA PHE A 122 9.73 -16.68 1.63
C PHE A 122 8.33 -16.76 1.04
N VAL A 123 7.37 -17.20 1.85
CA VAL A 123 5.96 -17.20 1.48
C VAL A 123 5.34 -15.90 1.95
N TYR A 124 4.68 -15.22 1.03
CA TYR A 124 3.93 -13.98 1.24
C TYR A 124 2.43 -14.23 1.04
N PRO A 125 1.73 -14.74 2.06
CA PRO A 125 0.32 -15.09 1.97
C PRO A 125 -0.59 -13.87 2.23
N PHE A 126 -1.62 -13.70 1.40
CA PHE A 126 -2.70 -12.72 1.62
C PHE A 126 -2.19 -11.32 1.97
N GLY A 127 -1.18 -10.85 1.23
CA GLY A 127 -0.54 -9.56 1.50
C GLY A 127 -0.85 -8.51 0.44
N ALA A 128 -0.74 -7.25 0.85
CA ALA A 128 -0.78 -6.07 -0.01
C ALA A 128 0.64 -5.63 -0.44
N THR A 129 0.75 -4.80 -1.47
CA THR A 129 2.00 -4.12 -1.81
C THR A 129 2.14 -2.80 -1.06
N LEU A 130 3.35 -2.24 -1.04
CA LEU A 130 3.66 -0.95 -0.41
C LEU A 130 4.10 0.08 -1.45
N ASN A 131 3.80 1.34 -1.19
CA ASN A 131 4.48 2.48 -1.79
C ASN A 131 5.52 2.99 -0.81
N THR A 132 6.70 3.32 -1.32
CA THR A 132 7.83 3.83 -0.53
C THR A 132 8.39 5.09 -1.16
N ALA A 133 8.66 6.08 -0.33
CA ALA A 133 9.36 7.32 -0.66
C ALA A 133 10.38 7.63 0.45
N LYS A 134 11.42 8.39 0.14
CA LYS A 134 12.42 8.80 1.15
C LYS A 134 11.72 9.51 2.31
N PRO A 135 12.00 9.17 3.58
CA PRO A 135 13.17 8.42 4.07
C PRO A 135 13.04 6.88 4.09
N ALA A 136 11.90 6.32 3.71
CA ALA A 136 11.70 4.87 3.68
C ALA A 136 12.51 4.18 2.59
N VAL A 137 12.96 2.98 2.90
CA VAL A 137 13.74 2.11 2.01
C VAL A 137 12.99 0.79 1.83
N PRO A 138 12.56 0.44 0.61
CA PRO A 138 12.00 -0.87 0.34
C PRO A 138 13.11 -1.93 0.43
N ILE A 139 12.84 -3.00 1.15
CA ILE A 139 13.82 -4.09 1.37
C ILE A 139 13.43 -5.41 0.72
N LEU A 140 12.13 -5.66 0.56
CA LEU A 140 11.60 -6.84 -0.11
C LEU A 140 10.59 -6.43 -1.16
N SER A 141 10.51 -7.19 -2.24
CA SER A 141 9.53 -7.04 -3.32
C SER A 141 8.74 -8.33 -3.57
N THR A 142 7.68 -8.21 -4.36
CA THR A 142 6.89 -9.33 -4.90
C THR A 142 7.67 -10.22 -5.88
N GLY A 143 8.80 -9.72 -6.40
CA GLY A 143 9.58 -10.37 -7.45
C GLY A 143 8.85 -10.48 -8.81
N PRO A 144 9.46 -11.15 -9.79
CA PRO A 144 8.90 -11.35 -11.13
C PRO A 144 7.89 -12.49 -11.23
N ALA A 145 7.77 -13.34 -10.21
CA ALA A 145 6.85 -14.48 -10.22
C ALA A 145 5.44 -14.15 -9.69
N SER A 146 5.25 -12.96 -9.13
CA SER A 146 3.99 -12.54 -8.50
C SER A 146 3.47 -11.25 -9.12
N TRP A 147 2.16 -11.09 -9.15
CA TRP A 147 1.49 -9.89 -9.60
C TRP A 147 0.95 -9.10 -8.39
N PRO A 148 1.15 -7.77 -8.34
CA PRO A 148 1.89 -6.97 -9.30
C PRO A 148 3.42 -7.18 -9.20
N LEU A 149 4.11 -7.14 -10.35
CA LEU A 149 5.54 -7.49 -10.47
C LEU A 149 6.44 -6.48 -9.74
N ASN A 150 7.52 -6.93 -9.12
CA ASN A 150 8.59 -6.10 -8.53
C ASN A 150 8.07 -4.89 -7.71
N ARG A 151 7.01 -5.08 -6.92
CA ARG A 151 6.47 -4.06 -6.02
C ARG A 151 6.99 -4.28 -4.61
N PRO A 152 7.27 -3.22 -3.84
CA PRO A 152 7.66 -3.37 -2.44
C PRO A 152 6.60 -4.14 -1.63
N VAL A 153 7.04 -5.02 -0.73
CA VAL A 153 6.18 -5.74 0.23
C VAL A 153 6.63 -5.53 1.68
N CYS A 154 7.89 -5.14 1.86
CA CYS A 154 8.44 -4.75 3.15
C CYS A 154 9.34 -3.53 2.97
N ALA A 155 9.25 -2.58 3.89
CA ALA A 155 10.04 -1.36 3.90
C ALA A 155 10.53 -1.03 5.31
N PHE A 156 11.73 -0.46 5.38
CA PHE A 156 12.34 0.04 6.59
C PHE A 156 12.48 1.56 6.53
N THR A 157 12.17 2.23 7.63
CA THR A 157 12.48 3.63 7.83
C THR A 157 13.34 3.76 9.08
N THR A 158 14.46 4.48 8.94
CA THR A 158 15.27 4.90 10.09
C THR A 158 15.17 6.40 10.20
N LEU A 159 14.75 6.88 11.36
CA LEU A 159 14.63 8.30 11.64
C LEU A 159 15.98 8.87 12.02
N THR A 160 16.27 10.05 11.49
CA THR A 160 17.46 10.80 11.90
C THR A 160 17.27 11.28 13.33
N PRO A 161 18.21 11.02 14.26
CA PRO A 161 18.01 11.40 15.65
C PRO A 161 18.02 12.92 15.83
N THR A 162 17.06 13.42 16.62
CA THR A 162 16.93 14.85 17.00
C THR A 162 18.08 15.34 17.86
N SER A 163 18.90 14.44 18.43
CA SER A 163 20.08 14.75 19.23
C SER A 163 21.21 13.76 18.97
N LYS A 164 22.47 14.22 18.91
CA LYS A 164 23.68 13.40 18.68
C LYS A 164 23.88 12.25 19.70
N SER A 165 23.13 12.25 20.80
CA SER A 165 23.21 11.26 21.87
C SER A 165 22.13 10.16 21.82
N LYS A 166 21.06 10.35 21.04
CA LYS A 166 19.96 9.38 20.98
C LYS A 166 20.00 8.58 19.69
N LEU A 167 19.63 7.32 19.78
CA LEU A 167 19.45 6.44 18.64
C LEU A 167 18.18 6.89 17.89
N GLY A 168 18.24 6.89 16.56
CA GLY A 168 17.08 7.20 15.73
C GLY A 168 15.97 6.16 15.89
N GLY A 169 14.71 6.60 15.85
CA GLY A 169 13.57 5.70 15.81
C GLY A 169 13.56 4.83 14.55
N ARG A 170 12.94 3.66 14.64
CA ARG A 170 12.93 2.68 13.54
C ARG A 170 11.51 2.21 13.26
N ILE A 171 11.17 2.09 11.99
CA ILE A 171 9.87 1.58 11.56
C ILE A 171 10.12 0.47 10.54
N CYS A 172 9.45 -0.66 10.74
CA CYS A 172 9.33 -1.71 9.74
C CYS A 172 7.86 -1.87 9.38
N VAL A 173 7.56 -1.89 8.09
CA VAL A 173 6.20 -2.17 7.59
C VAL A 173 6.23 -3.40 6.70
N ILE A 174 5.28 -4.32 6.90
CA ILE A 174 5.07 -5.50 6.06
C ILE A 174 3.60 -5.57 5.66
N GLY A 175 3.33 -5.70 4.37
CA GLY A 175 1.94 -5.77 3.87
C GLY A 175 1.22 -7.10 4.13
N SER A 176 1.83 -8.04 4.87
CA SER A 176 1.22 -9.30 5.30
C SER A 176 1.63 -9.69 6.72
N GLY A 177 0.69 -9.65 7.65
CA GLY A 177 0.83 -10.21 8.99
C GLY A 177 0.74 -11.73 9.00
N HIS A 178 0.13 -12.34 7.98
CA HIS A 178 0.01 -13.79 7.87
C HIS A 178 1.36 -14.49 7.72
N VAL A 179 2.39 -13.80 7.19
CA VAL A 179 3.78 -14.29 7.09
C VAL A 179 4.29 -14.85 8.42
N PHE A 180 3.92 -14.22 9.54
CA PHE A 180 4.37 -14.57 10.88
C PHE A 180 3.38 -15.42 11.68
N SER A 181 2.27 -15.84 11.07
CA SER A 181 1.34 -16.75 11.74
C SER A 181 1.89 -18.18 11.79
N ASP A 182 1.43 -18.96 12.78
CA ASP A 182 1.84 -20.35 13.01
C ASP A 182 1.74 -21.22 11.75
N LYS A 183 0.80 -20.92 10.84
CA LYS A 183 0.64 -21.66 9.58
C LYS A 183 1.84 -21.50 8.63
N TYR A 184 2.50 -20.34 8.63
CA TYR A 184 3.51 -19.97 7.63
C TYR A 184 4.90 -19.69 8.21
N ILE A 185 5.05 -19.47 9.51
CA ILE A 185 6.35 -19.13 10.11
C ILE A 185 7.43 -20.22 9.85
N ASP A 186 7.02 -21.49 9.88
CA ASP A 186 7.88 -22.65 9.61
C ASP A 186 7.95 -23.03 8.12
N LYS A 187 7.36 -22.22 7.22
CA LYS A 187 7.38 -22.46 5.78
C LYS A 187 8.50 -21.67 5.12
N GLU A 188 9.26 -22.36 4.26
CA GLU A 188 10.41 -21.79 3.55
C GLU A 188 11.39 -21.13 4.53
N GLU A 189 11.79 -19.87 4.31
CA GLU A 189 12.67 -19.11 5.20
C GLU A 189 11.91 -17.95 5.90
N ASN A 190 10.61 -18.10 6.18
CA ASN A 190 9.83 -17.08 6.91
C ASN A 190 10.37 -16.81 8.32
N GLY A 191 10.92 -17.82 9.00
CA GLY A 191 11.63 -17.63 10.28
C GLY A 191 12.85 -16.72 10.16
N THR A 192 13.61 -16.83 9.07
CA THR A 192 14.75 -15.95 8.78
C THR A 192 14.27 -14.51 8.52
N LEU A 193 13.14 -14.34 7.84
CA LEU A 193 12.53 -13.02 7.65
C LEU A 193 12.18 -12.37 9.00
N LEU A 194 11.59 -13.12 9.93
CA LEU A 194 11.32 -12.60 11.27
C LEU A 194 12.61 -12.20 12.00
N GLN A 195 13.69 -12.97 11.87
CA GLN A 195 14.99 -12.63 12.44
C GLN A 195 15.59 -11.35 11.85
N ILE A 196 15.48 -11.14 10.53
CA ILE A 196 15.93 -9.91 9.87
C ILE A 196 15.16 -8.70 10.41
N VAL A 197 13.83 -8.83 10.48
CA VAL A 197 12.94 -7.75 10.95
C VAL A 197 13.21 -7.42 12.42
N MET A 198 13.27 -8.44 13.28
CA MET A 198 13.56 -8.23 14.70
C MET A 198 14.98 -7.71 14.91
N GLY A 199 15.98 -8.24 14.20
CA GLY A 199 17.36 -7.77 14.23
C GLY A 199 17.47 -6.29 13.88
N PHE A 200 16.78 -5.84 12.82
CA PHE A 200 16.70 -4.43 12.47
C PHE A 200 16.06 -3.57 13.58
N LEU A 201 14.96 -4.05 14.18
CA LEU A 201 14.21 -3.30 15.19
C LEU A 201 14.90 -3.26 16.56
N THR A 202 15.62 -4.30 16.95
CA THR A 202 16.32 -4.35 18.24
C THR A 202 17.73 -3.77 18.13
N ASN A 203 18.50 -4.14 17.10
CA ASN A 203 19.93 -3.86 17.00
C ASN A 203 20.26 -2.98 15.77
N PRO A 204 20.55 -1.68 15.98
CA PRO A 204 20.78 -0.76 14.86
C PRO A 204 22.06 -1.06 14.08
N ASN A 205 23.05 -1.66 14.74
CA ASN A 205 24.37 -1.90 14.18
C ASN A 205 24.49 -3.26 13.47
N GLU A 206 23.49 -4.12 13.60
CA GLU A 206 23.57 -5.49 13.09
C GLU A 206 23.17 -5.57 11.61
N LEU A 207 22.26 -4.69 11.17
CA LEU A 207 21.79 -4.63 9.79
C LEU A 207 22.19 -3.31 9.12
N GLU A 208 23.40 -3.29 8.56
CA GLU A 208 23.85 -2.17 7.74
C GLU A 208 23.31 -2.30 6.30
N LEU A 209 22.34 -1.45 5.97
CA LEU A 209 21.80 -1.36 4.61
C LEU A 209 22.84 -0.77 3.67
N ASN A 210 22.94 -1.33 2.46
CA ASN A 210 23.83 -0.78 1.45
C ASN A 210 23.28 0.52 0.86
N SER A 211 24.11 1.57 0.82
CA SER A 211 23.72 2.91 0.37
C SER A 211 23.30 2.98 -1.11
N LEU A 212 23.88 2.15 -1.98
CA LEU A 212 23.52 2.14 -3.42
C LEU A 212 22.13 1.53 -3.62
N ASP A 213 21.87 0.42 -2.95
CA ASP A 213 20.57 -0.27 -3.02
C ASP A 213 19.46 0.54 -2.32
N VAL A 214 19.83 1.36 -1.32
CA VAL A 214 18.94 2.35 -0.69
C VAL A 214 18.56 3.46 -1.67
N GLU A 215 19.51 3.94 -2.47
CA GLU A 215 19.29 5.05 -3.37
C GLU A 215 18.53 4.63 -4.64
N ASN A 216 18.80 3.42 -5.15
CA ASN A 216 18.21 2.90 -6.38
C ASN A 216 17.69 1.46 -6.18
N PRO A 217 16.58 1.26 -5.45
CA PRO A 217 16.00 -0.06 -5.28
C PRO A 217 15.40 -0.57 -6.59
N GLU A 218 15.56 -1.87 -6.87
CA GLU A 218 15.02 -2.55 -8.07
C GLU A 218 13.51 -2.81 -7.97
N VAL A 219 12.71 -1.76 -7.81
CA VAL A 219 11.25 -1.81 -7.70
C VAL A 219 10.58 -0.97 -8.76
N PHE A 220 9.38 -1.37 -9.17
CA PHE A 220 8.56 -0.53 -10.04
C PHE A 220 7.93 0.63 -9.26
N PRO A 221 7.88 1.83 -9.88
CA PRO A 221 7.35 3.02 -9.23
C PRO A 221 5.88 2.83 -8.81
N PRO A 222 5.40 3.60 -7.82
CA PRO A 222 4.00 3.63 -7.44
C PRO A 222 3.12 3.74 -8.68
N ARG A 223 2.15 2.84 -8.79
CA ARG A 223 1.10 2.98 -9.80
C ARG A 223 0.15 4.05 -9.29
N PHE A 224 0.47 5.31 -9.55
CA PHE A 224 -0.54 6.35 -9.48
C PHE A 224 -1.64 5.90 -10.45
N LEU A 225 -2.89 5.80 -9.97
CA LEU A 225 -3.99 5.81 -10.92
C LEU A 225 -3.81 7.13 -11.65
N ASP A 226 -3.42 7.08 -12.92
CA ASP A 226 -3.56 8.23 -13.80
C ASP A 226 -5.01 8.66 -13.62
N LEU A 227 -5.21 9.79 -12.94
CA LEU A 227 -6.49 10.45 -12.97
C LEU A 227 -6.72 10.65 -14.46
N GLY A 228 -7.68 9.90 -15.01
CA GLY A 228 -8.13 10.14 -16.37
C GLY A 228 -8.31 11.64 -16.51
N PRO A 229 -7.95 12.22 -17.67
CA PRO A 229 -8.08 13.67 -17.86
C PRO A 229 -9.45 14.08 -17.33
N PRO A 230 -9.53 15.15 -16.51
CA PRO A 230 -10.78 15.55 -15.88
C PRO A 230 -11.86 15.53 -16.95
N ALA A 231 -13.00 14.89 -16.64
CA ALA A 231 -14.10 14.81 -17.60
C ALA A 231 -14.37 16.24 -18.09
N LEU A 232 -14.04 16.50 -19.35
CA LEU A 232 -14.39 17.73 -20.04
C LEU A 232 -15.91 17.66 -20.22
N GLU A 233 -16.66 17.93 -19.15
CA GLU A 233 -18.01 18.43 -19.32
C GLU A 233 -17.82 19.73 -20.10
N LEU A 234 -18.19 19.67 -21.39
CA LEU A 234 -18.25 20.83 -22.25
C LEU A 234 -19.25 21.80 -21.61
N TYR A 235 -18.77 22.66 -20.71
CA TYR A 235 -19.49 23.83 -20.26
C TYR A 235 -19.70 24.69 -21.51
N ASP A 236 -20.87 24.57 -22.11
CA ASP A 236 -21.21 25.33 -23.29
C ASP A 236 -21.50 26.77 -22.85
N LEU A 237 -20.44 27.56 -22.75
CA LEU A 237 -20.50 28.96 -22.34
C LEU A 237 -21.46 29.76 -23.22
N GLN A 238 -21.72 29.33 -24.46
CA GLN A 238 -22.70 29.98 -25.32
C GLN A 238 -24.12 29.86 -24.74
N GLU A 239 -24.46 28.75 -24.10
CA GLU A 239 -25.77 28.55 -23.48
C GLU A 239 -25.99 29.53 -22.32
N GLU A 240 -24.94 29.81 -21.56
CA GLU A 240 -24.95 30.69 -20.38
C GLU A 240 -24.95 32.18 -20.75
N PHE A 241 -24.27 32.57 -21.84
CA PHE A 241 -24.25 33.95 -22.35
C PHE A 241 -25.43 34.31 -23.28
N TYR A 242 -26.36 33.38 -23.56
CA TYR A 242 -27.57 33.77 -24.30
C TYR A 242 -28.39 34.77 -23.48
N SER A 243 -28.71 35.90 -24.12
CA SER A 243 -29.77 36.78 -23.63
C SER A 243 -31.09 36.01 -23.52
N GLU A 244 -31.96 36.40 -22.58
CA GLU A 244 -33.27 35.75 -22.37
C GLU A 244 -34.09 35.65 -23.65
N VAL A 245 -33.99 36.66 -24.54
CA VAL A 245 -34.66 36.71 -25.84
C VAL A 245 -34.15 35.62 -26.79
N SER A 246 -32.83 35.38 -26.82
CA SER A 246 -32.22 34.35 -27.66
C SER A 246 -32.61 32.95 -27.19
N ARG A 247 -32.68 32.72 -25.87
CA ARG A 247 -33.15 31.45 -25.29
C ARG A 247 -34.61 31.17 -25.64
N LEU A 248 -35.47 32.20 -25.55
CA LEU A 248 -36.89 32.09 -25.90
C LEU A 248 -37.07 31.73 -27.39
N SER A 249 -36.28 32.36 -28.25
CA SER A 249 -36.31 32.16 -29.71
C SER A 249 -35.92 30.74 -30.10
N GLN A 250 -34.85 30.20 -29.50
CA GLN A 250 -34.41 28.83 -29.75
C GLN A 250 -35.43 27.81 -29.23
N THR A 251 -35.98 28.04 -28.04
CA THR A 251 -37.00 27.15 -27.45
C THR A 251 -38.27 27.14 -28.31
N ALA A 252 -38.72 28.31 -28.78
CA ALA A 252 -39.87 28.43 -29.66
C ALA A 252 -39.67 27.65 -30.97
N ASN A 253 -38.51 27.78 -31.61
CA ASN A 253 -38.18 27.07 -32.85
C ASN A 253 -38.05 25.54 -32.64
N LYS A 254 -37.52 25.12 -31.48
CA LYS A 254 -37.42 23.70 -31.10
C LYS A 254 -38.80 23.08 -30.88
N VAL A 255 -39.72 23.80 -30.23
CA VAL A 255 -41.11 23.35 -30.07
C VAL A 255 -41.83 23.33 -31.42
N LEU A 256 -41.66 24.35 -32.26
CA LEU A 256 -42.28 24.42 -33.59
C LEU A 256 -41.85 23.26 -34.49
N SER A 257 -40.55 22.95 -34.50
CA SER A 257 -40.00 21.82 -35.27
C SER A 257 -40.43 20.47 -34.71
N SER A 258 -40.57 20.33 -33.39
CA SER A 258 -41.12 19.09 -32.79
C SER A 258 -42.61 18.90 -33.09
N SER A 259 -43.38 19.99 -33.14
CA SER A 259 -44.81 19.97 -33.45
C SER A 259 -45.09 19.67 -34.94
N LEU A 260 -44.21 20.13 -35.84
CA LEU A 260 -44.25 19.76 -37.27
C LEU A 260 -43.93 18.27 -37.47
N LYS A 261 -42.91 17.72 -36.80
CA LYS A 261 -42.60 16.29 -36.86
C LYS A 261 -43.72 15.39 -36.32
N ASN A 262 -44.46 15.85 -35.31
CA ASN A 262 -45.60 15.10 -34.78
C ASN A 262 -46.83 15.14 -35.70
N ARG A 263 -46.98 16.15 -36.56
CA ARG A 263 -48.08 16.24 -37.54
C ARG A 263 -47.89 15.31 -38.74
N ASP A 264 -46.66 15.04 -39.15
CA ASP A 264 -46.38 14.11 -40.25
C ASP A 264 -46.55 12.63 -39.85
N GLY A 265 -46.55 12.30 -38.55
CA GLY A 265 -46.72 10.93 -38.05
C GLY A 265 -48.16 10.39 -38.04
N ASP A 266 -49.17 11.23 -38.23
CA ASP A 266 -50.60 10.86 -38.10
C ASP A 266 -51.29 10.61 -39.47
N LEU A 267 -50.57 10.79 -40.59
CA LEU A 267 -51.11 10.63 -41.95
C LEU A 267 -50.95 9.20 -42.55
N ASP A 268 -50.25 8.29 -41.87
CA ASP A 268 -49.84 6.98 -42.41
C ASP A 268 -50.61 5.74 -41.87
N LYS A 269 -51.77 5.92 -41.23
CA LYS A 269 -52.63 4.79 -40.84
C LYS A 269 -53.80 4.57 -41.81
N ARG A 270 -53.54 3.94 -42.97
CA ARG A 270 -54.59 3.21 -43.71
C ARG A 270 -54.64 1.75 -43.22
N PRO A 271 -55.83 1.20 -42.93
CA PRO A 271 -55.95 -0.18 -42.46
C PRO A 271 -55.70 -1.17 -43.61
N GLN A 272 -54.81 -2.13 -43.41
CA GLN A 272 -54.65 -3.26 -44.34
C GLN A 272 -55.79 -4.28 -44.14
N ALA A 273 -56.50 -4.59 -45.22
CA ALA A 273 -57.51 -5.64 -45.25
C ALA A 273 -56.84 -7.02 -45.31
N SER A 274 -57.29 -7.92 -44.43
CA SER A 274 -56.91 -9.32 -44.34
C SER A 274 -57.60 -10.17 -45.40
N PHE A 275 -56.83 -10.93 -46.17
CA PHE A 275 -57.22 -12.22 -46.76
C PHE A 275 -56.00 -13.14 -46.85
#